data_AF-H0ELH4-F1
#
_entry.id   AF-H0ELH4-F1
#
_cell.length_a   1.000
_cell.length_b   1.000
_cell.length_c   1.000
_cell.angle_alpha   90.00
_cell.angle_beta   90.00
_cell.angle_gamma   90.00
#
_symmetry.space_group_name_H-M   'P 1'
#
loop_
_entity.id
_entity.type
_entity.pdbx_description
1 polymer ?
#
loop_
_entity_poly.entity_id
_entity_poly.type
_entity_poly.pdbx_seq_one_letter_code
_entity_poly.pdbx_strand_id
1 'polypeptide(L)'
;MALLFKIGASALLALPVALAVGTSKIPAVITHLEANLLQRNFGIHLLVQCDGTYDASCDSSRAYTGIGSILTSLGKSSLLSYMNTYWKDVSGDDESFWEHEWSKHGTCVSTLAPACYSGYTSKQEVGDYFQKAVDIFKTRDTYGALTAAGITPSSTKTYTSAAIQAALKAAFGVTAIIQCDSSALNEVWYSFYVKGSVATGTFVATNPPLRQVGVLFKTRGELRLTYLGSGVTLSTSKGACGIVSGVFTCASGVASTVFTSSSGYLAYGGSTNFYATAVPSGSTQATVYTASKAVSVKFAWLNK
;
A
#
# COMPACT_ATOMS: atom_id res chain seq x y z
N MET A 1 11.51 9.63 -4.46
CA MET A 1 11.38 8.19 -4.19
C MET A 1 10.37 8.00 -3.06
N ALA A 2 9.33 7.20 -3.28
CA ALA A 2 8.37 6.84 -2.24
C ALA A 2 8.75 5.46 -1.70
N LEU A 3 8.97 5.35 -0.39
CA LEU A 3 9.19 4.07 0.28
C LEU A 3 7.85 3.58 0.82
N LEU A 4 7.47 2.35 0.48
CA LEU A 4 6.40 1.66 1.19
C LEU A 4 7.02 0.81 2.29
N PHE A 5 6.45 0.95 3.46
CA PHE A 5 6.80 0.21 4.66
C PHE A 5 5.65 -0.72 4.98
N LYS A 6 5.89 -2.02 4.91
CA LYS A 6 4.90 -3.05 5.21
C LYS A 6 5.02 -3.45 6.67
N ILE A 7 3.89 -3.45 7.34
CA ILE A 7 3.69 -4.09 8.64
C ILE A 7 2.73 -5.25 8.40
N GLY A 8 3.24 -6.46 8.45
CA GLY A 8 2.44 -7.68 8.36
C GLY A 8 1.70 -7.96 9.67
N ALA A 9 0.59 -8.66 9.53
CA ALA A 9 -0.07 -9.44 10.56
C ALA A 9 -0.23 -10.84 9.97
N SER A 10 0.83 -11.65 10.02
CA SER A 10 0.78 -12.97 9.39
C SER A 10 -0.12 -13.92 10.17
N ALA A 11 -1.40 -13.99 9.81
CA ALA A 11 -2.36 -14.96 10.33
C ALA A 11 -2.23 -16.27 9.55
N LEU A 12 -1.56 -17.27 10.13
CA LEU A 12 -1.78 -18.65 9.67
C LEU A 12 -3.05 -19.18 10.33
N LEU A 13 -4.08 -19.33 9.49
CA LEU A 13 -5.31 -20.06 9.78
C LEU A 13 -5.03 -21.47 10.32
N ALA A 14 -5.66 -21.82 11.43
CA ALA A 14 -5.94 -23.22 11.75
C ALA A 14 -7.46 -23.47 11.76
N LEU A 15 -7.91 -24.14 10.69
CA LEU A 15 -9.05 -25.09 10.62
C LEU A 15 -10.50 -24.56 10.39
N PRO A 16 -11.39 -25.40 9.80
CA PRO A 16 -12.20 -25.03 8.63
C PRO A 16 -13.69 -24.91 8.95
N VAL A 17 -14.41 -23.93 8.37
CA VAL A 17 -15.87 -24.01 8.27
C VAL A 17 -16.39 -23.34 6.98
N ALA A 18 -16.99 -24.20 6.15
CA ALA A 18 -18.09 -24.02 5.19
C ALA A 18 -18.05 -22.95 4.09
N LEU A 19 -18.12 -23.46 2.85
CA LEU A 19 -18.62 -22.80 1.65
C LEU A 19 -19.97 -22.10 1.90
N ALA A 20 -20.09 -20.85 1.43
CA ALA A 20 -21.34 -20.32 0.92
C ALA A 20 -21.06 -19.53 -0.37
N VAL A 21 -21.50 -20.09 -1.49
CA VAL A 21 -21.59 -19.43 -2.80
C VAL A 21 -22.79 -18.49 -2.77
N GLY A 22 -22.64 -17.24 -3.25
CA GLY A 22 -23.79 -16.45 -3.68
C GLY A 22 -23.74 -14.95 -3.40
N THR A 23 -23.43 -14.19 -4.45
CA THR A 23 -23.96 -12.85 -4.80
C THR A 23 -23.69 -11.62 -3.90
N SER A 24 -23.30 -10.54 -4.60
CA SER A 24 -23.59 -9.11 -4.36
C SER A 24 -23.02 -8.42 -3.11
N LYS A 25 -22.20 -7.40 -3.36
CA LYS A 25 -21.98 -6.18 -2.55
C LYS A 25 -22.16 -6.34 -1.03
N ILE A 26 -21.11 -6.77 -0.34
CA ILE A 26 -21.00 -6.63 1.12
C ILE A 26 -19.73 -5.82 1.38
N PRO A 27 -19.75 -4.77 2.24
CA PRO A 27 -18.51 -4.14 2.71
C PRO A 27 -17.61 -5.24 3.27
N ALA A 28 -16.31 -5.25 2.97
CA ALA A 28 -15.41 -6.27 3.48
C ALA A 28 -15.46 -6.25 5.02
N VAL A 29 -16.20 -7.21 5.57
CA VAL A 29 -16.35 -7.44 7.00
C VAL A 29 -15.15 -8.29 7.37
N ILE A 30 -14.19 -7.69 8.08
CA ILE A 30 -12.98 -8.40 8.49
C ILE A 30 -13.37 -9.31 9.65
N THR A 31 -13.28 -10.62 9.43
CA THR A 31 -13.80 -11.64 10.35
C THR A 31 -12.87 -11.88 11.53
N HIS A 32 -11.58 -11.58 11.40
CA HIS A 32 -10.57 -11.93 12.40
C HIS A 32 -9.42 -10.92 12.44
N LEU A 33 -8.96 -10.63 13.65
CA LEU A 33 -7.80 -9.80 13.96
C LEU A 33 -7.12 -10.50 15.16
N GLU A 34 -5.81 -10.75 15.13
CA GLU A 34 -5.13 -11.52 16.18
C GLU A 34 -4.22 -10.65 17.05
N ALA A 35 -4.25 -10.88 18.36
CA ALA A 35 -3.63 -10.00 19.37
C ALA A 35 -2.12 -9.99 19.38
N ASN A 36 -1.51 -10.95 18.68
CA ASN A 36 -0.09 -11.19 18.72
C ASN A 36 0.57 -11.11 17.34
N LEU A 37 -0.19 -10.86 16.28
CA LEU A 37 0.30 -10.90 14.91
C LEU A 37 0.49 -9.52 14.28
N LEU A 38 -0.32 -8.52 14.64
CA LEU A 38 -0.16 -7.14 14.14
C LEU A 38 1.14 -6.45 14.60
N GLN A 39 1.86 -7.05 15.54
CA GLN A 39 3.15 -6.58 16.03
C GLN A 39 4.33 -7.44 15.54
N ARG A 40 4.08 -8.45 14.71
CA ARG A 40 5.11 -9.36 14.21
C ARG A 40 5.10 -9.35 12.69
N ASN A 41 6.32 -9.35 12.14
CA ASN A 41 6.61 -9.32 10.72
C ASN A 41 6.39 -7.94 10.09
N PHE A 42 7.48 -7.26 9.73
CA PHE A 42 7.46 -5.98 9.03
C PHE A 42 8.66 -5.94 8.10
N GLY A 43 8.62 -5.11 7.07
CA GLY A 43 9.74 -4.96 6.16
C GLY A 43 9.60 -3.70 5.32
N ILE A 44 10.72 -3.24 4.78
CA ILE A 44 10.69 -2.27 3.68
C ILE A 44 10.33 -3.07 2.42
N HIS A 45 9.07 -3.46 2.33
CA HIS A 45 8.53 -4.09 1.15
C HIS A 45 8.20 -2.96 0.19
N LEU A 46 9.14 -2.72 -0.73
CA LEU A 46 9.01 -1.93 -1.94
C LEU A 46 9.47 -0.46 -1.80
N LEU A 47 10.64 -0.21 -2.41
CA LEU A 47 10.83 1.00 -3.17
C LEU A 47 9.80 1.01 -4.29
N VAL A 48 8.79 1.85 -4.14
CA VAL A 48 7.86 2.12 -5.23
C VAL A 48 8.40 3.34 -5.95
N GLN A 49 8.70 3.16 -7.23
CA GLN A 49 9.00 4.28 -8.11
C GLN A 49 7.82 5.26 -8.08
N CYS A 50 8.04 6.52 -8.47
CA CYS A 50 6.98 7.54 -8.31
C CYS A 50 5.72 7.24 -9.14
N ASP A 51 5.78 6.29 -10.08
CA ASP A 51 4.69 5.80 -10.93
C ASP A 51 3.92 4.59 -10.36
N GLY A 52 4.35 4.00 -9.23
CA GLY A 52 3.71 2.83 -8.64
C GLY A 52 4.37 1.48 -8.99
N THR A 53 5.36 1.46 -9.88
CA THR A 53 6.17 0.27 -10.19
C THR A 53 7.23 0.01 -9.12
N TYR A 54 7.83 -1.18 -9.11
CA TYR A 54 8.91 -1.51 -8.19
C TYR A 54 9.98 -2.35 -8.87
N ASP A 55 11.22 -2.10 -8.48
CA ASP A 55 12.36 -2.95 -8.84
C ASP A 55 12.57 -4.01 -7.74
N ALA A 56 13.09 -5.18 -8.13
CA ALA A 56 13.40 -6.26 -7.21
C ALA A 56 14.73 -6.92 -7.60
N SER A 57 15.47 -7.37 -6.59
CA SER A 57 16.74 -8.09 -6.77
C SER A 57 17.75 -7.32 -7.66
N CYS A 58 17.92 -6.03 -7.36
CA CYS A 58 18.61 -5.09 -8.24
C CYS A 58 20.14 -5.25 -8.29
N ASP A 59 20.72 -5.98 -7.33
CA ASP A 59 22.17 -6.19 -7.25
C ASP A 59 22.50 -7.53 -6.61
N SER A 60 22.77 -8.54 -7.45
CA SER A 60 23.12 -9.89 -6.99
C SER A 60 24.49 -9.94 -6.31
N SER A 61 25.40 -9.00 -6.59
CA SER A 61 26.72 -8.96 -5.92
C SER A 61 26.62 -8.58 -4.44
N ARG A 62 25.50 -7.94 -4.07
CA ARG A 62 25.16 -7.59 -2.68
C ARG A 62 24.09 -8.51 -2.09
N ALA A 63 23.70 -9.60 -2.74
CA ALA A 63 22.78 -10.58 -2.17
C ALA A 63 23.49 -11.45 -1.12
N TYR A 64 23.60 -10.93 0.11
CA TYR A 64 24.34 -11.57 1.19
C TYR A 64 23.53 -12.65 1.91
N THR A 65 24.25 -13.62 2.45
CA THR A 65 23.78 -14.57 3.46
C THR A 65 24.33 -14.25 4.84
N GLY A 66 23.71 -14.79 5.90
CA GLY A 66 24.14 -14.60 7.29
C GLY A 66 23.99 -13.16 7.77
N ILE A 67 22.86 -12.53 7.46
CA ILE A 67 22.43 -11.22 7.95
C ILE A 67 22.62 -11.10 9.46
N GLY A 68 22.21 -12.09 10.27
CA GLY A 68 22.40 -12.03 11.72
C GLY A 68 23.86 -11.87 12.14
N SER A 69 24.77 -12.59 11.46
CA SER A 69 26.21 -12.48 11.70
C SER A 69 26.79 -11.15 11.20
N ILE A 70 26.29 -10.64 10.07
CA ILE A 70 26.66 -9.30 9.56
C ILE A 70 26.26 -8.22 10.56
N LEU A 71 25.03 -8.27 11.10
CA LEU A 71 24.59 -7.30 12.10
C LEU A 71 25.44 -7.36 13.36
N THR A 72 25.82 -8.58 13.80
CA THR A 72 26.69 -8.76 14.96
C THR A 72 28.09 -8.19 14.71
N SER A 73 28.70 -8.43 13.55
CA SER A 73 30.03 -7.90 13.22
C SER A 73 30.07 -6.38 13.07
N LEU A 74 28.94 -5.78 12.70
CA LEU A 74 28.74 -4.33 12.68
C LEU A 74 28.43 -3.74 14.07
N GLY A 75 28.46 -4.55 15.14
CA GLY A 75 28.15 -4.11 16.51
C GLY A 75 26.66 -3.83 16.76
N LYS A 76 25.75 -4.32 15.89
CA LYS A 76 24.30 -4.08 15.96
C LYS A 76 23.55 -5.21 16.70
N SER A 77 24.10 -5.73 17.78
CA SER A 77 23.49 -6.84 18.54
C SER A 77 22.11 -6.49 19.11
N SER A 78 21.88 -5.24 19.54
CA SER A 78 20.56 -4.79 20.01
C SER A 78 19.51 -4.76 18.90
N LEU A 79 19.92 -4.43 17.66
CA LEU A 79 19.04 -4.50 16.50
C LEU A 79 18.67 -5.95 16.20
N LEU A 80 19.66 -6.84 16.17
CA LEU A 80 19.43 -8.27 15.96
C LEU A 80 18.49 -8.87 17.02
N SER A 81 18.68 -8.51 18.29
CA SER A 81 17.78 -8.94 19.38
C SER A 81 16.34 -8.46 19.17
N TYR A 82 16.15 -7.22 18.70
CA TYR A 82 14.83 -6.69 18.36
C TYR A 82 14.21 -7.45 17.17
N MET A 83 14.99 -7.70 16.12
CA MET A 83 14.54 -8.46 14.94
C MET A 83 14.13 -9.88 15.30
N ASN A 84 14.90 -10.57 16.14
CA ASN A 84 14.55 -11.91 16.66
C ASN A 84 13.23 -11.95 17.44
N THR A 85 12.74 -10.80 17.91
CA THR A 85 11.47 -10.70 18.63
C THR A 85 10.31 -10.31 17.71
N TYR A 86 10.55 -9.34 16.81
CA TYR A 86 9.48 -8.66 16.07
C TYR A 86 9.53 -8.85 14.55
N TRP A 87 10.69 -9.15 13.96
CA TRP A 87 10.86 -9.37 12.53
C TRP A 87 10.98 -10.86 12.23
N LYS A 88 9.90 -11.58 12.52
CA LYS A 88 9.83 -13.04 12.44
C LYS A 88 9.36 -13.53 11.08
N ASP A 89 9.95 -14.63 10.65
CA ASP A 89 9.38 -15.49 9.63
C ASP A 89 8.25 -16.35 10.22
N VAL A 90 7.24 -16.61 9.40
CA VAL A 90 6.06 -17.40 9.80
C VAL A 90 6.33 -18.89 9.83
N SER A 91 7.26 -19.37 9.00
CA SER A 91 7.76 -20.75 9.00
C SER A 91 8.87 -20.98 10.02
N GLY A 92 9.33 -19.93 10.70
CA GLY A 92 10.36 -20.00 11.74
C GLY A 92 11.81 -19.91 11.24
N ASP A 93 12.03 -19.67 9.95
CA ASP A 93 13.36 -19.44 9.38
C ASP A 93 13.61 -17.94 9.15
N ASP A 94 13.87 -17.23 10.25
CA ASP A 94 14.06 -15.78 10.23
C ASP A 94 15.26 -15.35 9.39
N GLU A 95 16.34 -16.14 9.38
CA GLU A 95 17.58 -15.79 8.70
C GLU A 95 17.37 -15.78 7.18
N SER A 96 16.82 -16.86 6.61
CA SER A 96 16.45 -16.93 5.20
C SER A 96 15.47 -15.82 4.82
N PHE A 97 14.57 -15.45 5.74
CA PHE A 97 13.63 -14.35 5.51
C PHE A 97 14.33 -12.98 5.47
N TRP A 98 15.27 -12.70 6.37
CA TRP A 98 16.05 -11.46 6.32
C TRP A 98 16.93 -11.40 5.07
N GLU A 99 17.53 -12.51 4.66
CA GLU A 99 18.26 -12.63 3.40
C GLU A 99 17.36 -12.31 2.19
N HIS A 100 16.11 -12.81 2.19
CA HIS A 100 15.12 -12.49 1.16
C HIS A 100 14.79 -11.00 1.11
N GLU A 101 14.47 -10.40 2.26
CA GLU A 101 14.09 -8.98 2.33
C GLU A 101 15.25 -8.08 1.92
N TRP A 102 16.49 -8.40 2.32
CA TRP A 102 17.67 -7.67 1.89
C TRP A 102 17.93 -7.83 0.38
N SER A 103 18.06 -9.07 -0.09
CA SER A 103 18.43 -9.36 -1.49
C SER A 103 17.39 -8.83 -2.48
N LYS A 104 16.11 -8.95 -2.16
CA LYS A 104 15.01 -8.52 -3.04
C LYS A 104 14.71 -7.03 -2.96
N HIS A 105 14.77 -6.42 -1.78
CA HIS A 105 14.35 -5.02 -1.59
C HIS A 105 15.49 -4.09 -1.18
N GLY A 106 16.32 -4.49 -0.22
CA GLY A 106 17.45 -3.69 0.25
C GLY A 106 18.46 -3.33 -0.86
N THR A 107 18.76 -4.30 -1.74
CA THR A 107 19.66 -4.08 -2.88
C THR A 107 19.17 -3.03 -3.87
N CYS A 108 17.86 -2.81 -3.94
CA CYS A 108 17.23 -1.81 -4.82
C CYS A 108 17.27 -0.40 -4.26
N VAL A 109 17.64 -0.21 -2.99
CA VAL A 109 17.75 1.12 -2.39
C VAL A 109 19.01 1.81 -2.91
N SER A 110 18.86 2.64 -3.94
CA SER A 110 20.01 3.30 -4.61
C SER A 110 20.88 4.12 -3.65
N THR A 111 20.27 4.81 -2.68
CA THR A 111 21.00 5.62 -1.68
C THR A 111 21.75 4.80 -0.63
N LEU A 112 21.63 3.46 -0.66
CA LEU A 112 22.37 2.51 0.17
C LEU A 112 23.49 1.81 -0.62
N ALA A 113 23.75 2.20 -1.87
CA ALA A 113 24.90 1.66 -2.59
C ALA A 113 26.21 2.01 -1.83
N PRO A 114 27.21 1.11 -1.77
CA PRO A 114 28.49 1.38 -1.10
C PRO A 114 29.17 2.69 -1.54
N ALA A 115 29.03 3.06 -2.81
CA ALA A 115 29.56 4.31 -3.37
C ALA A 115 28.94 5.59 -2.77
N CYS A 116 27.79 5.49 -2.08
CA CYS A 116 27.14 6.60 -1.41
C CYS A 116 27.68 6.86 0.01
N TYR A 117 28.62 6.04 0.50
CA TYR A 117 29.20 6.15 1.83
C TYR A 117 30.59 6.79 1.78
N SER A 118 30.81 7.79 2.64
CA SER A 118 32.17 8.27 2.94
C SER A 118 32.78 7.37 4.01
N GLY A 119 33.93 6.77 3.73
CA GLY A 119 34.58 5.82 4.66
C GLY A 119 33.82 4.51 4.81
N TYR A 120 33.27 3.99 3.71
CA TYR A 120 32.48 2.76 3.69
C TYR A 120 33.18 1.60 4.42
N THR A 121 32.47 1.00 5.37
CA THR A 121 32.84 -0.28 5.96
C THR A 121 32.04 -1.39 5.28
N SER A 122 32.68 -2.54 5.05
CA SER A 122 32.03 -3.67 4.36
C SER A 122 30.68 -4.04 4.98
N LYS A 123 29.64 -4.09 4.15
CA LYS A 123 28.24 -4.44 4.49
C LYS A 123 27.54 -3.45 5.43
N GLN A 124 28.10 -2.25 5.61
CA GLN A 124 27.50 -1.19 6.44
C GLN A 124 26.05 -0.88 6.06
N GLU A 125 25.75 -0.90 4.77
CA GLU A 125 24.44 -0.62 4.20
C GLU A 125 23.36 -1.65 4.59
N VAL A 126 23.75 -2.90 4.85
CA VAL A 126 22.86 -3.94 5.38
C VAL A 126 22.39 -3.55 6.77
N GLY A 127 23.34 -3.17 7.62
CA GLY A 127 23.06 -2.71 8.98
C GLY A 127 22.17 -1.47 9.01
N ASP A 128 22.37 -0.54 8.09
CA ASP A 128 21.55 0.68 7.99
C ASP A 128 20.14 0.40 7.49
N TYR A 129 19.98 -0.52 6.53
CA TYR A 129 18.67 -0.95 6.02
C TYR A 129 17.79 -1.53 7.14
N PHE A 130 18.30 -2.54 7.86
CA PHE A 130 17.55 -3.18 8.93
C PHE A 130 17.29 -2.24 10.10
N GLN A 131 18.28 -1.41 10.47
CA GLN A 131 18.10 -0.40 11.51
C GLN A 131 16.98 0.57 11.14
N LYS A 132 17.01 1.10 9.91
CA LYS A 132 16.01 2.07 9.48
C LYS A 132 14.61 1.48 9.44
N ALA A 133 14.49 0.24 8.96
CA ALA A 133 13.22 -0.47 8.97
C ALA A 133 12.66 -0.62 10.39
N VAL A 134 13.49 -1.05 11.35
CA VAL A 134 13.12 -1.15 12.76
C VAL A 134 12.73 0.21 13.35
N ASP A 135 13.48 1.26 13.06
CA ASP A 135 13.18 2.61 13.56
C ASP A 135 11.81 3.08 13.07
N ILE A 136 11.48 2.87 11.78
CA ILE A 136 10.18 3.24 11.21
C ILE A 136 9.06 2.40 11.82
N PHE A 137 9.25 1.09 11.95
CA PHE A 137 8.28 0.18 12.57
C PHE A 137 7.86 0.66 13.96
N LYS A 138 8.83 1.06 14.80
CA LYS A 138 8.57 1.59 16.14
C LYS A 138 7.71 2.86 16.15
N THR A 139 7.71 3.65 15.07
CA THR A 139 6.85 4.85 14.94
C THR A 139 5.43 4.55 14.43
N ARG A 140 5.14 3.29 14.13
CA ARG A 140 3.89 2.84 13.49
C ARG A 140 3.26 1.70 14.29
N ASP A 141 2.99 1.98 15.58
CA ASP A 141 2.29 1.06 16.48
C ASP A 141 0.83 0.85 16.04
N THR A 142 0.68 -0.03 15.04
CA THR A 142 -0.57 -0.33 14.36
C THR A 142 -1.54 -0.97 15.34
N TYR A 143 -1.05 -1.83 16.23
CA TYR A 143 -1.85 -2.47 17.25
C TYR A 143 -2.37 -1.44 18.27
N GLY A 144 -1.50 -0.58 18.80
CA GLY A 144 -1.91 0.50 19.71
C GLY A 144 -2.94 1.44 19.08
N ALA A 145 -2.75 1.82 17.81
CA ALA A 145 -3.69 2.68 17.08
C ALA A 145 -5.08 2.04 16.91
N LEU A 146 -5.14 0.74 16.56
CA LEU A 146 -6.41 0.04 16.39
C LEU A 146 -7.12 -0.20 17.73
N THR A 147 -6.38 -0.61 18.76
CA THR A 147 -6.95 -0.84 20.10
C THR A 147 -7.50 0.45 20.71
N ALA A 148 -6.81 1.58 20.54
CA ALA A 148 -7.31 2.90 20.96
C ALA A 148 -8.62 3.30 20.27
N ALA A 149 -8.88 2.79 19.06
CA ALA A 149 -10.14 2.98 18.34
C ALA A 149 -11.21 1.91 18.66
N GLY A 150 -10.98 1.05 19.66
CA GLY A 150 -11.88 -0.06 20.00
C GLY A 150 -11.87 -1.21 18.99
N ILE A 151 -10.88 -1.24 18.10
CA ILE A 151 -10.63 -2.31 17.14
C ILE A 151 -9.61 -3.26 17.75
N THR A 152 -10.12 -4.21 18.51
CA THR A 152 -9.31 -5.27 19.12
C THR A 152 -9.45 -6.58 18.35
N PRO A 153 -8.42 -7.42 18.43
CA PRO A 153 -8.48 -8.82 18.06
C PRO A 153 -9.75 -9.54 18.52
N SER A 154 -10.35 -10.34 17.64
CA SER A 154 -11.55 -11.11 17.96
C SER A 154 -11.77 -12.24 16.95
N SER A 155 -12.39 -13.34 17.40
CA SER A 155 -12.89 -14.44 16.57
C SER A 155 -14.38 -14.31 16.21
N THR A 156 -15.06 -13.28 16.73
CA THR A 156 -16.52 -13.11 16.55
C THR A 156 -16.88 -11.69 16.14
N LYS A 157 -16.13 -10.70 16.61
CA LYS A 157 -16.33 -9.30 16.27
C LYS A 157 -15.63 -8.98 14.97
N THR A 158 -16.34 -8.24 14.13
CA THR A 158 -15.86 -7.89 12.81
C THR A 158 -15.79 -6.38 12.62
N TYR A 159 -14.93 -5.94 11.70
CA TYR A 159 -14.69 -4.52 11.42
C TYR A 159 -14.70 -4.26 9.92
N THR A 160 -15.16 -3.09 9.52
CA THR A 160 -15.07 -2.69 8.11
C THR A 160 -13.65 -2.20 7.79
N SER A 161 -13.21 -2.42 6.55
CA SER A 161 -11.98 -1.83 6.02
C SER A 161 -11.91 -0.31 6.24
N ALA A 162 -13.05 0.39 6.09
CA ALA A 162 -13.16 1.83 6.31
C ALA A 162 -12.89 2.22 7.77
N ALA A 163 -13.39 1.45 8.75
CA ALA A 163 -13.14 1.72 10.17
C ALA A 163 -11.66 1.56 10.52
N ILE A 164 -11.00 0.52 10.00
CA ILE A 164 -9.57 0.27 10.20
C ILE A 164 -8.75 1.39 9.56
N GLN A 165 -9.01 1.73 8.30
CA GLN A 165 -8.31 2.83 7.62
C GLN A 165 -8.53 4.18 8.30
N ALA A 166 -9.73 4.45 8.84
CA ALA A 166 -10.03 5.66 9.59
C ALA A 166 -9.25 5.72 10.91
N ALA A 167 -9.18 4.61 11.66
CA ALA A 167 -8.39 4.53 12.90
C ALA A 167 -6.90 4.78 12.65
N LEU A 168 -6.33 4.13 11.63
CA LEU A 168 -4.91 4.30 11.27
C LEU A 168 -4.63 5.72 10.75
N LYS A 169 -5.53 6.30 9.97
CA LYS A 169 -5.40 7.68 9.51
C LYS A 169 -5.48 8.68 10.66
N ALA A 170 -6.37 8.46 11.63
CA ALA A 170 -6.47 9.30 12.81
C ALA A 170 -5.20 9.25 13.66
N ALA A 171 -4.59 8.06 13.80
CA ALA A 171 -3.37 7.88 14.56
C ALA A 171 -2.11 8.45 13.87
N PHE A 172 -1.99 8.31 12.54
CA PHE A 172 -0.74 8.58 11.83
C PHE A 172 -0.82 9.74 10.83
N GLY A 173 -1.97 10.40 10.70
CA GLY A 173 -2.19 11.57 9.85
C GLY A 173 -2.28 11.27 8.34
N VAL A 174 -1.97 10.04 7.91
CA VAL A 174 -1.99 9.60 6.51
C VAL A 174 -2.75 8.30 6.37
N THR A 175 -3.33 8.06 5.19
CA THR A 175 -4.02 6.81 4.90
C THR A 175 -3.02 5.66 4.77
N ALA A 176 -3.26 4.55 5.48
CA ALA A 176 -2.56 3.30 5.25
C ALA A 176 -3.29 2.45 4.21
N ILE A 177 -2.55 1.68 3.41
CA ILE A 177 -3.12 0.61 2.59
C ILE A 177 -3.31 -0.61 3.50
N ILE A 178 -4.45 -1.28 3.41
CA ILE A 178 -4.66 -2.56 4.11
C ILE A 178 -4.88 -3.66 3.09
N GLN A 179 -4.29 -4.82 3.35
CA GLN A 179 -4.50 -6.03 2.58
C GLN A 179 -5.12 -7.08 3.50
N CYS A 180 -6.22 -7.67 3.02
CA CYS A 180 -6.88 -8.76 3.71
C CYS A 180 -6.55 -10.08 3.01
N ASP A 181 -6.44 -11.15 3.78
CA ASP A 181 -6.44 -12.52 3.27
C ASP A 181 -7.60 -13.27 3.92
N SER A 182 -8.41 -13.97 3.11
CA SER A 182 -9.58 -14.72 3.59
C SER A 182 -10.51 -13.91 4.51
N SER A 183 -10.67 -12.62 4.23
CA SER A 183 -11.40 -11.65 5.08
C SER A 183 -10.83 -11.42 6.48
N ALA A 184 -9.58 -11.77 6.74
CA ALA A 184 -8.82 -11.33 7.92
C ALA A 184 -7.85 -10.21 7.53
N LEU A 185 -7.59 -9.26 8.44
CA LEU A 185 -6.56 -8.24 8.20
C LEU A 185 -5.20 -8.93 8.21
N ASN A 186 -4.47 -8.88 7.10
CA ASN A 186 -3.19 -9.58 6.94
C ASN A 186 -2.01 -8.62 6.82
N GLU A 187 -2.17 -7.45 6.20
CA GLU A 187 -1.06 -6.49 6.04
C GLU A 187 -1.53 -5.05 6.10
N VAL A 188 -0.68 -4.17 6.63
CA VAL A 188 -0.86 -2.73 6.69
C VAL A 188 0.39 -2.05 6.13
N TRP A 189 0.21 -1.15 5.17
CA TRP A 189 1.32 -0.53 4.47
C TRP A 189 1.27 0.99 4.64
N TYR A 190 2.39 1.55 5.09
CA TYR A 190 2.60 2.97 5.31
C TYR A 190 3.53 3.52 4.24
N SER A 191 3.22 4.70 3.72
CA SER A 191 4.01 5.33 2.66
C SER A 191 4.80 6.52 3.17
N PHE A 192 6.02 6.67 2.66
CA PHE A 192 6.94 7.74 3.04
C PHE A 192 7.65 8.32 1.83
N TYR A 193 7.90 9.62 1.84
CA TYR A 193 8.98 10.20 1.04
C TYR A 193 10.24 10.28 1.89
N VAL A 194 11.40 10.07 1.27
CA VAL A 194 12.69 10.21 1.94
C VAL A 194 13.36 11.50 1.49
N LYS A 195 13.69 12.37 2.44
CA LYS A 195 14.55 13.54 2.23
C LYS A 195 15.99 13.15 2.60
N GLY A 196 16.84 12.99 1.60
CA GLY A 196 18.21 12.48 1.77
C GLY A 196 18.33 10.99 1.48
N SER A 197 19.35 10.34 2.06
CA SER A 197 19.55 8.88 1.95
C SER A 197 18.62 8.11 2.90
N VAL A 198 18.29 6.86 2.57
CA VAL A 198 17.60 5.96 3.52
C VAL A 198 18.36 5.78 4.84
N ALA A 199 19.70 5.75 4.81
CA ALA A 199 20.49 5.53 6.02
C ALA A 199 20.32 6.66 7.06
N THR A 200 20.39 7.92 6.59
CA THR A 200 20.51 9.11 7.46
C THR A 200 19.41 10.15 7.27
N GLY A 201 18.60 10.01 6.23
CA GLY A 201 17.59 10.98 5.83
C GLY A 201 16.33 10.94 6.67
N THR A 202 15.43 11.89 6.38
CA THR A 202 14.16 12.04 7.07
C THR A 202 13.03 11.37 6.29
N PHE A 203 12.29 10.52 6.98
CA PHE A 203 11.09 9.85 6.47
C PHE A 203 9.87 10.71 6.73
N VAL A 204 9.26 11.22 5.66
CA VAL A 204 8.05 12.05 5.71
C VAL A 204 6.86 11.19 5.34
N ALA A 205 5.97 10.95 6.30
CA ALA A 205 4.75 10.20 6.07
C ALA A 205 3.93 10.87 4.95
N THR A 206 3.44 10.07 4.01
CA THR A 206 2.58 10.54 2.93
C THR A 206 1.40 9.60 2.77
N ASN A 207 0.31 10.10 2.20
CA ASN A 207 -0.67 9.20 1.62
C ASN A 207 0.03 8.34 0.55
N PRO A 208 -0.39 7.09 0.37
CA PRO A 208 0.20 6.21 -0.61
C PRO A 208 0.23 6.89 -1.98
N PRO A 209 1.37 6.80 -2.71
CA PRO A 209 1.41 7.26 -4.09
C PRO A 209 0.25 6.58 -4.83
N LEU A 210 -0.55 7.36 -5.59
CA LEU A 210 -1.72 6.77 -6.25
C LEU A 210 -1.16 5.68 -7.17
N ARG A 211 -1.44 4.41 -6.89
CA ARG A 211 -1.10 3.32 -7.82
C ARG A 211 -1.85 3.59 -9.11
N GLN A 212 -1.10 3.81 -10.20
CA GLN A 212 -1.67 4.15 -11.49
C GLN A 212 -2.49 2.96 -11.98
N VAL A 213 -3.79 3.20 -12.20
CA VAL A 213 -4.63 2.26 -12.94
C VAL A 213 -5.55 3.01 -13.90
N GLY A 214 -5.56 2.54 -15.16
CA GLY A 214 -6.69 2.64 -16.08
C GLY A 214 -7.92 1.85 -15.64
N VAL A 215 -9.00 2.56 -15.35
CA VAL A 215 -10.32 1.93 -15.25
C VAL A 215 -10.63 1.29 -16.60
N LEU A 216 -10.91 -0.01 -16.62
CA LEU A 216 -11.50 -0.67 -17.78
C LEU A 216 -12.98 -0.28 -17.87
N PHE A 217 -13.23 1.02 -18.11
CA PHE A 217 -14.27 1.33 -19.06
C PHE A 217 -13.79 0.72 -20.36
N LYS A 218 -14.67 0.01 -21.06
CA LYS A 218 -14.52 -0.12 -22.50
C LYS A 218 -14.80 1.24 -23.16
N THR A 219 -14.13 2.31 -22.72
CA THR A 219 -13.78 3.39 -23.62
C THR A 219 -12.98 2.71 -24.72
N ARG A 220 -13.24 3.04 -25.99
CA ARG A 220 -12.38 2.59 -27.09
C ARG A 220 -11.02 3.31 -27.01
N GLY A 221 -10.28 3.10 -25.92
CA GLY A 221 -9.03 3.79 -25.61
C GLY A 221 -8.66 3.72 -24.13
N GLU A 222 -7.36 3.72 -23.88
CA GLU A 222 -6.76 3.82 -22.56
C GLU A 222 -7.03 5.20 -21.95
N LEU A 223 -7.28 5.23 -20.64
CA LEU A 223 -7.40 6.45 -19.85
C LEU A 223 -6.03 6.80 -19.27
N ARG A 224 -5.49 7.96 -19.66
CA ARG A 224 -4.22 8.51 -19.17
C ARG A 224 -4.46 9.40 -17.95
N LEU A 225 -3.60 9.26 -16.95
CA LEU A 225 -3.68 9.99 -15.68
C LEU A 225 -2.51 10.97 -15.52
N THR A 226 -2.79 12.16 -15.01
CA THR A 226 -1.78 13.17 -14.65
C THR A 226 -2.02 13.67 -13.23
N TYR A 227 -0.97 13.63 -12.41
CA TYR A 227 -1.04 13.90 -10.98
C TYR A 227 -0.74 15.38 -10.72
N LEU A 228 -1.54 16.02 -9.86
CA LEU A 228 -1.40 17.44 -9.53
C LEU A 228 -1.16 17.66 -8.02
N GLY A 229 -0.39 16.76 -7.39
CA GLY A 229 -0.11 16.80 -5.95
C GLY A 229 -1.29 16.27 -5.12
N SER A 230 -2.40 17.02 -5.04
CA SER A 230 -3.59 16.68 -4.24
C SER A 230 -4.76 16.08 -5.04
N GLY A 231 -4.61 15.92 -6.35
CA GLY A 231 -5.64 15.40 -7.24
C GLY A 231 -5.08 14.83 -8.53
N VAL A 232 -5.99 14.42 -9.43
CA VAL A 232 -5.67 13.78 -10.70
C VAL A 232 -6.54 14.33 -11.82
N THR A 233 -5.94 14.60 -12.98
CA THR A 233 -6.67 14.86 -14.22
C THR A 233 -6.59 13.64 -15.13
N LEU A 234 -7.64 13.44 -15.92
CA LEU A 234 -7.81 12.27 -16.78
C LEU A 234 -7.85 12.71 -18.24
N SER A 235 -7.35 11.90 -19.16
CA SER A 235 -7.43 12.15 -20.60
C SER A 235 -7.50 10.84 -21.39
N THR A 236 -7.97 10.90 -22.62
CA THR A 236 -8.02 9.77 -23.56
C THR A 236 -7.41 10.20 -24.90
N SER A 237 -7.31 9.28 -25.86
CA SER A 237 -6.99 9.63 -27.25
C SER A 237 -7.95 10.66 -27.87
N LYS A 238 -9.14 10.87 -27.29
CA LYS A 238 -10.11 11.87 -27.74
C LYS A 238 -9.91 13.25 -27.11
N GLY A 239 -9.03 13.40 -26.10
CA GLY A 239 -8.81 14.66 -25.39
C GLY A 239 -8.96 14.54 -23.87
N ALA A 240 -8.89 15.68 -23.19
CA ALA A 240 -9.02 15.78 -21.73
C ALA A 240 -10.41 15.34 -21.25
N CYS A 241 -10.47 14.88 -20.01
CA CYS A 241 -11.70 14.47 -19.35
C CYS A 241 -12.10 15.46 -18.27
N GLY A 242 -13.40 15.73 -18.20
CA GLY A 242 -13.98 16.61 -17.21
C GLY A 242 -15.45 16.32 -16.94
N ILE A 243 -16.00 16.98 -15.92
CA ILE A 243 -17.44 16.99 -15.65
C ILE A 243 -18.06 18.15 -16.42
N VAL A 244 -18.77 17.84 -17.50
CA VAL A 244 -19.48 18.82 -18.33
C VAL A 244 -20.97 18.66 -18.07
N SER A 245 -21.61 19.68 -17.51
CA SER A 245 -23.05 19.66 -17.18
C SER A 245 -23.47 18.43 -16.35
N GLY A 246 -22.63 18.00 -15.40
CA GLY A 246 -22.88 16.83 -14.54
C GLY A 246 -22.60 15.47 -15.18
N VAL A 247 -21.98 15.44 -16.36
CA VAL A 247 -21.62 14.23 -17.11
C VAL A 247 -20.11 14.09 -17.21
N PHE A 248 -19.59 12.91 -16.88
CA PHE A 248 -18.18 12.59 -17.09
C PHE A 248 -17.91 12.43 -18.59
N THR A 249 -17.13 13.35 -19.15
CA THR A 249 -16.94 13.50 -20.61
C THR A 249 -15.45 13.57 -20.93
N CYS A 250 -14.99 12.83 -21.94
CA CYS A 250 -13.63 12.94 -22.50
C CYS A 250 -13.71 13.28 -23.99
N ALA A 251 -13.30 14.48 -24.38
CA ALA A 251 -13.34 14.94 -25.76
C ALA A 251 -12.40 16.13 -25.99
N SER A 252 -12.18 16.47 -27.27
CA SER A 252 -11.45 17.67 -27.65
C SER A 252 -12.24 18.90 -27.19
N GLY A 253 -11.54 19.90 -26.66
CA GLY A 253 -12.14 21.12 -26.12
C GLY A 253 -12.78 20.97 -24.73
N VAL A 254 -12.75 19.80 -24.10
CA VAL A 254 -13.18 19.63 -22.71
C VAL A 254 -12.10 20.16 -21.77
N ALA A 255 -12.49 21.01 -20.81
CA ALA A 255 -11.60 21.46 -19.74
C ALA A 255 -11.34 20.32 -18.74
N SER A 256 -10.08 20.14 -18.36
CA SER A 256 -9.68 19.13 -17.37
C SER A 256 -10.35 19.39 -16.02
N THR A 257 -11.06 18.39 -15.51
CA THR A 257 -11.51 18.40 -14.11
C THR A 257 -10.46 17.73 -13.24
N VAL A 258 -10.18 18.35 -12.09
CA VAL A 258 -9.36 17.73 -11.05
C VAL A 258 -10.26 16.81 -10.21
N PHE A 259 -9.98 15.53 -10.29
CA PHE A 259 -10.59 14.51 -9.46
C PHE A 259 -9.72 14.24 -8.23
N THR A 260 -10.32 13.67 -7.19
CA THR A 260 -9.58 13.18 -6.02
C THR A 260 -9.75 11.68 -5.91
N SER A 261 -9.13 11.08 -4.89
CA SER A 261 -9.45 9.72 -4.49
C SER A 261 -10.03 9.70 -3.08
N SER A 262 -11.04 8.86 -2.88
CA SER A 262 -11.61 8.59 -1.56
C SER A 262 -11.90 7.11 -1.46
N SER A 263 -11.39 6.46 -0.41
CA SER A 263 -11.54 5.02 -0.16
C SER A 263 -11.17 4.12 -1.36
N GLY A 264 -10.14 4.49 -2.12
CA GLY A 264 -9.68 3.71 -3.29
C GLY A 264 -10.51 3.89 -4.56
N TYR A 265 -11.47 4.81 -4.57
CA TYR A 265 -12.28 5.14 -5.74
C TYR A 265 -11.95 6.54 -6.26
N LEU A 266 -12.21 6.78 -7.56
CA LEU A 266 -12.27 8.14 -8.12
C LEU A 266 -13.36 8.93 -7.39
N ALA A 267 -13.06 10.16 -7.03
CA ALA A 267 -14.00 11.05 -6.37
C ALA A 267 -14.08 12.41 -7.07
N TYR A 268 -15.28 12.98 -7.07
CA TYR A 268 -15.57 14.33 -7.56
C TYR A 268 -16.52 15.03 -6.59
N GLY A 269 -16.19 16.26 -6.20
CA GLY A 269 -16.99 17.02 -5.21
C GLY A 269 -17.13 16.30 -3.86
N GLY A 270 -16.13 15.51 -3.45
CA GLY A 270 -16.15 14.72 -2.21
C GLY A 270 -16.92 13.39 -2.28
N SER A 271 -17.60 13.10 -3.39
CA SER A 271 -18.35 11.85 -3.59
C SER A 271 -17.58 10.85 -4.45
N THR A 272 -17.65 9.57 -4.08
CA THR A 272 -17.16 8.44 -4.91
C THR A 272 -18.25 7.81 -5.77
N ASN A 273 -19.49 8.27 -5.62
CA ASN A 273 -20.64 7.73 -6.34
C ASN A 273 -20.80 8.47 -7.66
N PHE A 274 -20.71 7.72 -8.74
CA PHE A 274 -21.21 8.09 -10.06
C PHE A 274 -22.43 7.22 -10.39
N TYR A 275 -23.09 7.54 -11.49
CA TYR A 275 -24.34 6.87 -11.83
C TYR A 275 -24.51 6.66 -13.34
N ALA A 276 -25.30 5.66 -13.70
CA ALA A 276 -25.75 5.37 -15.05
C ALA A 276 -27.26 5.07 -15.06
N THR A 277 -27.92 5.28 -16.20
CA THR A 277 -29.36 5.00 -16.35
C THR A 277 -29.68 3.52 -16.43
N ALA A 278 -28.73 2.68 -16.85
CA ALA A 278 -28.85 1.23 -16.93
C ALA A 278 -27.47 0.56 -16.87
N VAL A 279 -27.44 -0.75 -16.63
CA VAL A 279 -26.22 -1.55 -16.71
C VAL A 279 -25.87 -1.74 -18.20
N PRO A 280 -24.69 -1.30 -18.67
CA PRO A 280 -24.31 -1.51 -20.08
C PRO A 280 -24.12 -2.99 -20.39
N SER A 281 -24.52 -3.41 -21.59
CA SER A 281 -24.38 -4.78 -22.09
C SER A 281 -23.82 -4.82 -23.52
N GLY A 282 -23.01 -5.82 -23.82
CA GLY A 282 -22.38 -5.99 -25.13
C GLY A 282 -21.47 -4.82 -25.52
N SER A 283 -21.80 -4.15 -26.62
CA SER A 283 -21.09 -2.96 -27.13
C SER A 283 -21.76 -1.63 -26.74
N THR A 284 -22.89 -1.67 -26.03
CA THR A 284 -23.66 -0.50 -25.62
C THR A 284 -22.91 0.27 -24.53
N GLN A 285 -22.66 1.56 -24.76
CA GLN A 285 -22.01 2.44 -23.80
C GLN A 285 -23.05 3.09 -22.88
N ALA A 286 -22.75 3.16 -21.59
CA ALA A 286 -23.54 3.91 -20.63
C ALA A 286 -22.92 5.30 -20.40
N THR A 287 -23.78 6.32 -20.32
CA THR A 287 -23.35 7.66 -19.89
C THR A 287 -23.17 7.68 -18.37
N VAL A 288 -22.11 8.33 -17.92
CA VAL A 288 -21.75 8.45 -16.51
C VAL A 288 -22.14 9.84 -16.00
N TYR A 289 -22.97 9.89 -14.97
CA TYR A 289 -23.47 11.09 -14.34
C TYR A 289 -22.92 11.25 -12.92
N THR A 290 -22.78 12.49 -12.46
CA THR A 290 -22.49 12.81 -11.04
C THR A 290 -23.76 12.86 -10.19
N ALA A 291 -24.92 13.07 -10.80
CA ALA A 291 -26.23 13.02 -10.14
C ALA A 291 -26.83 11.61 -10.13
N SER A 292 -27.60 11.29 -9.11
CA SER A 292 -28.20 9.96 -8.91
C SER A 292 -29.01 9.47 -10.11
N LYS A 293 -28.81 8.20 -10.49
CA LYS A 293 -29.57 7.45 -11.51
C LYS A 293 -29.80 6.02 -11.02
N ALA A 294 -30.51 5.21 -11.81
CA ALA A 294 -30.91 3.86 -11.47
C ALA A 294 -29.75 2.91 -11.10
N VAL A 295 -28.56 3.11 -11.66
CA VAL A 295 -27.38 2.28 -11.39
C VAL A 295 -26.29 3.15 -10.78
N SER A 296 -25.84 2.80 -9.57
CA SER A 296 -24.63 3.39 -8.99
C SER A 296 -23.38 2.72 -9.54
N VAL A 297 -22.43 3.55 -9.95
CA VAL A 297 -21.15 3.17 -10.53
C VAL A 297 -20.03 3.77 -9.68
N LYS A 298 -19.01 2.95 -9.41
CA LYS A 298 -17.78 3.40 -8.76
C LYS A 298 -16.60 3.04 -9.64
N PHE A 299 -15.63 3.94 -9.69
CA PHE A 299 -14.41 3.75 -10.45
C PHE A 299 -13.31 3.37 -9.49
N ALA A 300 -13.02 2.08 -9.42
CA ALA A 300 -11.87 1.57 -8.72
C ALA A 300 -10.64 1.63 -9.62
N TRP A 301 -9.50 1.83 -8.98
CA TRP A 301 -8.19 1.68 -9.60
C TRP A 301 -7.79 0.17 -9.56
N LEU A 302 -7.76 -0.51 -10.71
CA LEU A 302 -7.35 -1.92 -11.03
C LEU A 302 -5.90 -2.17 -11.60
N ASN A 303 -4.98 -2.80 -10.89
CA ASN A 303 -3.60 -3.00 -11.39
C ASN A 303 -3.54 -3.88 -12.67
N LYS A 304 -2.70 -3.52 -13.65
CA LYS A 304 -2.21 -4.44 -14.70
C LYS A 304 -0.72 -4.68 -14.50
#